data_AF-A0A968CWZ2-F1
#
_entry.id   AF-A0A968CWZ2-F1
#
_cell.length_a   1.000
_cell.length_b   1.000
_cell.length_c   1.000
_cell.angle_alpha   90.00
_cell.angle_beta   90.00
_cell.angle_gamma   90.00
#
_symmetry.space_group_name_H-M   'P 1'
#
loop_
_entity.id
_entity.type
_entity.pdbx_description
1 polymer ?
#
loop_
_entity_poly.entity_id
_entity_poly.type
_entity_poly.pdbx_seq_one_letter_code
_entity_poly.pdbx_strand_id
1 'polypeptide(L)'
;YFKVSAIRNISITVDDGEIVALIGSNGAGKTTTLRAISGLKHPTTGEIHFKGQRIDKLPPHKINALGIAMVPEGRRVFPQMTVLEN
;
A
#
# COMPACT_ATOMS: atom_id res chain seq x y z
N TYR A 1 -0.08 7.45 -25.14
CA TYR A 1 -0.88 6.70 -24.14
C TYR A 1 -1.45 7.68 -23.12
N PHE A 2 -2.78 7.76 -22.99
CA PHE A 2 -3.44 8.66 -22.04
C PHE A 2 -3.04 8.29 -20.61
N LYS A 3 -2.38 9.22 -19.89
CA LYS A 3 -2.08 9.09 -18.45
C LYS A 3 -3.38 9.23 -17.66
N VAL A 4 -4.07 8.12 -17.42
CA VAL A 4 -5.25 8.11 -16.54
C VAL A 4 -4.78 8.19 -15.10
N SER A 5 -5.25 9.21 -14.36
CA SER A 5 -4.97 9.32 -12.92
C SER A 5 -5.67 8.20 -12.16
N ALA A 6 -4.88 7.30 -11.56
CA ALA A 6 -5.39 6.16 -10.81
C ALA A 6 -5.94 6.51 -9.42
N ILE A 7 -5.51 7.65 -8.86
CA ILE A 7 -5.99 8.21 -7.60
C ILE A 7 -6.17 9.71 -7.82
N ARG A 8 -7.20 10.33 -7.24
CA ARG A 8 -7.43 11.77 -7.32
C ARG A 8 -7.80 12.31 -5.94
N ASN A 9 -6.89 13.08 -5.36
CA ASN A 9 -7.07 13.86 -4.13
C ASN A 9 -7.84 13.14 -3.00
N ILE A 10 -7.28 12.05 -2.50
CA ILE A 10 -7.84 11.31 -1.36
C ILE A 10 -7.07 11.63 -0.08
N SER A 11 -7.75 11.64 1.06
CA SER A 11 -7.14 11.68 2.39
C SER A 11 -7.71 10.54 3.22
N ILE A 12 -6.81 9.77 3.85
CA ILE A 12 -7.16 8.61 4.69
C ILE A 12 -6.30 8.70 5.94
N THR A 13 -6.91 8.49 7.10
CA THR A 13 -6.24 8.31 8.39
C THR A 13 -6.62 6.93 8.90
N VAL A 14 -5.67 6.25 9.55
CA VAL A 14 -5.89 4.98 10.24
C VAL A 14 -5.20 5.09 11.59
N ASP A 15 -5.97 5.00 12.66
CA ASP A 15 -5.45 5.09 14.02
C ASP A 15 -5.03 3.71 14.56
N ASP A 16 -4.29 3.71 15.68
CA ASP A 16 -3.81 2.47 16.29
C ASP A 16 -4.98 1.61 16.78
N GLY A 17 -4.95 0.32 16.44
CA GLY A 17 -6.04 -0.62 16.71
C GLY A 17 -7.28 -0.48 15.81
N GLU A 18 -7.28 0.44 14.84
CA GLU A 18 -8.41 0.65 13.93
C GLU A 18 -8.39 -0.33 12.75
N ILE A 19 -9.58 -0.75 12.31
CA ILE A 19 -9.77 -1.50 11.07
C ILE A 19 -10.49 -0.60 10.06
N VAL A 20 -9.80 -0.23 8.99
CA VAL A 20 -10.35 0.60 7.91
C VAL A 20 -10.44 -0.19 6.62
N ALA A 21 -11.59 -0.10 5.93
CA ALA A 21 -11.83 -0.73 4.65
C ALA A 21 -11.93 0.30 3.51
N LEU A 22 -11.11 0.13 2.46
CA LEU A 22 -11.21 0.92 1.23
C LEU A 22 -12.04 0.17 0.17
N ILE A 23 -13.27 0.63 -0.06
CA ILE A 23 -14.24 -0.03 -0.96
C ILE A 23 -14.45 0.82 -2.23
N GLY A 24 -14.70 0.16 -3.36
CA GLY A 24 -14.97 0.81 -4.65
C GLY A 24 -14.95 -0.18 -5.80
N SER A 25 -15.37 0.24 -7.00
CA SER A 25 -15.37 -0.58 -8.21
C SER A 25 -13.96 -0.97 -8.68
N ASN A 26 -13.88 -1.91 -9.63
CA ASN A 26 -12.61 -2.21 -10.31
C ASN A 26 -12.11 -0.96 -11.05
N GLY A 27 -10.83 -0.64 -10.89
CA GLY A 27 -10.25 0.58 -11.45
C GLY A 27 -10.42 1.83 -10.58
N ALA A 28 -11.14 1.78 -9.46
CA ALA A 28 -11.32 2.92 -8.56
C ALA A 28 -10.05 3.39 -7.81
N GLY A 29 -8.91 2.72 -8.00
CA GLY A 29 -7.63 3.12 -7.41
C GLY A 29 -7.20 2.35 -6.16
N LYS A 30 -8.02 1.43 -5.62
CA LYS A 30 -7.75 0.67 -4.38
C LYS A 30 -6.34 0.07 -4.30
N THR A 31 -6.01 -0.81 -5.25
CA THR A 31 -4.69 -1.46 -5.32
C THR A 31 -3.56 -0.44 -5.55
N THR A 32 -3.85 0.68 -6.23
CA THR A 32 -2.87 1.76 -6.41
C THR A 32 -2.60 2.46 -5.07
N THR A 33 -3.64 2.71 -4.27
CA THR A 33 -3.51 3.32 -2.94
C THR A 33 -2.68 2.43 -2.01
N LEU A 34 -2.99 1.13 -1.94
CA LEU A 34 -2.23 0.18 -1.12
C LEU A 34 -0.76 0.06 -1.57
N ARG A 35 -0.51 0.09 -2.89
CA ARG A 35 0.87 0.12 -3.43
C ARG A 35 1.60 1.42 -3.14
N ALA A 36 0.90 2.54 -3.01
CA ALA A 36 1.52 3.80 -2.63
C ALA A 36 1.95 3.80 -1.17
N ILE A 37 1.08 3.31 -0.27
CA ILE A 37 1.37 3.15 1.15
C ILE A 37 2.58 2.22 1.38
N SER A 38 2.68 1.12 0.63
CA SER A 38 3.80 0.17 0.72
C SER A 38 5.06 0.58 -0.06
N GLY A 39 5.07 1.76 -0.69
CA GLY A 39 6.19 2.26 -1.49
C GLY A 39 6.41 1.55 -2.83
N LEU A 40 5.55 0.60 -3.21
CA LEU A 40 5.62 -0.09 -4.51
C LEU A 40 5.26 0.85 -5.68
N LYS A 41 4.66 2.00 -5.40
CA LYS A 41 4.40 3.05 -6.38
C LYS A 41 4.42 4.43 -5.72
N HIS A 42 5.35 5.29 -6.12
CA HIS A 42 5.42 6.64 -5.53
C HIS A 42 4.24 7.52 -5.98
N PRO A 43 3.60 8.26 -5.05
CA PRO A 43 2.57 9.23 -5.39
C PRO A 43 3.18 10.36 -6.23
N THR A 44 2.43 10.84 -7.24
CA THR A 44 2.86 12.01 -8.03
C THR A 44 2.74 13.32 -7.25
N THR A 45 1.79 13.37 -6.31
CA THR A 45 1.50 14.50 -5.42
C THR A 45 0.99 13.98 -4.09
N GLY A 46 1.11 14.79 -3.04
CA GLY A 46 0.69 14.42 -1.69
C GLY A 46 1.80 13.71 -0.91
N GLU A 47 1.46 13.27 0.29
CA GLU A 47 2.41 12.72 1.25
C GLU A 47 1.78 11.53 1.98
N ILE A 48 2.62 10.63 2.48
CA ILE A 48 2.18 9.50 3.30
C ILE A 48 3.04 9.53 4.56
N HIS A 49 2.38 9.56 5.71
CA HIS A 49 3.02 9.58 7.02
C HIS A 49 2.65 8.32 7.80
N PHE A 50 3.62 7.74 8.48
CA PHE A 50 3.43 6.60 9.38
C PHE A 50 4.14 6.90 10.69
N LYS A 51 3.39 6.88 11.81
CA LYS A 51 3.89 7.22 13.15
C LYS A 51 4.66 8.55 13.19
N GLY A 52 4.13 9.57 12.51
CA GLY A 52 4.74 10.90 12.41
C GLY A 52 5.94 11.01 11.46
N GLN A 53 6.39 9.92 10.86
CA GLN A 53 7.46 9.91 9.87
C GLN A 53 6.90 9.91 8.45
N ARG A 54 7.40 10.80 7.60
CA ARG A 54 7.08 10.79 6.17
C ARG A 54 7.75 9.60 5.46
N ILE A 55 6.97 8.79 4.75
CA ILE A 55 7.42 7.52 4.13
C ILE A 55 7.27 7.46 2.61
N ASP A 56 6.59 8.41 1.95
CA ASP A 56 6.27 8.35 0.51
C ASP A 56 7.49 8.36 -0.43
N LYS A 57 8.69 8.65 0.09
CA LYS A 57 9.97 8.64 -0.65
C LYS A 57 10.87 7.47 -0.30
N LEU A 58 10.48 6.60 0.63
CA LEU A 58 11.27 5.46 1.03
C LEU A 58 11.06 4.28 0.07
N PRO A 59 12.10 3.46 -0.16
CA PRO A 59 11.92 2.22 -0.90
C PRO A 59 11.10 1.20 -0.08
N PRO A 60 10.37 0.27 -0.74
CA PRO A 60 9.45 -0.68 -0.08
C PRO A 60 10.07 -1.46 1.09
N HIS A 61 11.32 -1.91 0.96
CA HIS A 61 11.98 -2.70 2.00
C HIS A 61 12.21 -1.89 3.29
N LYS A 62 12.43 -0.57 3.19
CA LYS A 62 12.54 0.30 4.38
C LYS A 62 11.17 0.54 5.01
N ILE A 63 10.13 0.73 4.21
CA ILE A 63 8.75 0.86 4.71
C ILE A 63 8.32 -0.41 5.43
N ASN A 64 8.66 -1.58 4.89
CA ASN A 64 8.39 -2.85 5.54
C ASN A 64 9.11 -3.00 6.88
N ALA A 65 10.38 -2.60 6.96
CA ALA A 65 11.14 -2.60 8.21
C ALA A 65 10.57 -1.64 9.28
N LEU A 66 9.78 -0.63 8.90
CA LEU A 66 9.06 0.24 9.84
C LEU A 66 7.79 -0.41 10.43
N GLY A 67 7.36 -1.55 9.90
CA GLY A 67 6.18 -2.29 10.38
C GLY A 67 4.95 -2.23 9.47
N ILE A 68 5.09 -1.73 8.23
CA ILE A 68 4.00 -1.79 7.24
C ILE A 68 4.17 -3.04 6.36
N ALA A 69 3.29 -4.02 6.53
CA ALA A 69 3.23 -5.21 5.69
C ALA A 69 2.11 -5.09 4.66
N MET A 70 2.35 -5.58 3.44
CA MET A 70 1.33 -5.66 2.39
C MET A 70 1.10 -7.12 2.01
N VAL A 71 -0.14 -7.57 2.13
CA VAL A 71 -0.60 -8.85 1.59
C VAL A 71 -1.21 -8.58 0.21
N PRO A 72 -0.56 -8.99 -0.89
CA PRO A 72 -1.04 -8.73 -2.24
C PRO A 72 -2.20 -9.65 -2.63
N GLU A 73 -3.03 -9.17 -3.55
CA GLU A 73 -4.04 -9.99 -4.22
C GLU A 73 -3.39 -11.21 -4.92
N GLY A 74 -4.18 -12.28 -5.09
CA GLY A 74 -3.75 -13.48 -5.81
C GLY A 74 -2.94 -14.48 -4.99
N ARG A 75 -2.96 -14.38 -3.65
CA ARG A 75 -2.39 -15.38 -2.72
C ARG A 75 -0.95 -15.74 -3.07
N ARG A 76 -0.05 -14.73 -3.04
CA ARG A 76 1.37 -14.87 -3.41
C ARG A 76 2.20 -15.60 -2.36
N VAL A 77 1.90 -16.88 -2.16
CA VAL A 77 2.66 -17.81 -1.33
C VAL A 77 3.79 -18.46 -2.14
N PHE A 78 4.75 -19.10 -1.48
CA PHE A 78 5.77 -19.93 -2.11
C PHE A 78 5.27 -21.38 -2.19
N PRO A 79 4.74 -21.83 -3.35
CA PRO A 79 4.01 -23.10 -3.44
C PRO A 79 4.90 -24.34 -3.28
N GLN A 80 6.22 -24.17 -3.40
CA GLN A 80 7.19 -25.25 -3.25
C GLN A 80 7.67 -25.45 -1.81
N MET A 81 7.24 -24.57 -0.89
CA MET A 81 7.61 -24.61 0.53
C MET A 81 6.43 -25.15 1.35
N THR A 82 6.73 -25.83 2.46
CA THR A 82 5.72 -26.25 3.43
C THR A 82 5.09 -25.05 4.13
N VAL A 83 4.01 -25.28 4.89
CA VAL A 83 3.36 -24.24 5.69
C VAL A 83 4.30 -23.65 6.73
N LEU A 84 5.19 -24.46 7.32
CA LEU A 84 6.13 -23.99 8.35
C LEU A 84 7.25 -23.12 7.77
N GLU A 85 7.62 -23.33 6.51
CA GLU A 85 8.72 -22.62 5.87
C GLU A 85 8.29 -21.30 5.22
N ASN A 86 7.02 -21.19 4.81
CA ASN A 86 6.44 -19.94 4.26
C ASN A 86 6.31 -18.85 5.33
#